data_AF-A0A976JFR0-F1
#
_entry.id   AF-A0A976JFR0-F1
#
_cell.length_a   1.000
_cell.length_b   1.000
_cell.length_c   1.000
_cell.angle_alpha   90.00
_cell.angle_beta   90.00
_cell.angle_gamma   90.00
#
_symmetry.space_group_name_H-M   'P 1'
#
loop_
_entity.id
_entity.type
_entity.pdbx_description
1 polymer ?
#
loop_
_entity_poly.entity_id
_entity_poly.type
_entity_poly.pdbx_seq_one_letter_code
_entity_poly.pdbx_strand_id
1 'polypeptide(L)' 'MHELTTPMIVSGAILILTFLGIFTEHLHGYNRAKFAMAGAGAIIIAGQIYGFYS' A
#
# COMPACT_ATOMS: atom_id res chain seq x y z
N MET A 1 -22.70 12.35 -3.31
CA MET A 1 -22.09 11.03 -3.06
C MET A 1 -20.62 11.16 -3.43
N HIS A 2 -19.68 10.90 -2.53
CA HIS A 2 -18.26 10.91 -2.90
C HIS A 2 -17.98 9.64 -3.73
N GLU A 3 -17.66 9.79 -5.01
CA GLU A 3 -17.32 8.66 -5.86
C GLU A 3 -15.95 8.11 -5.46
N LEU A 4 -15.87 6.79 -5.29
CA LEU A 4 -14.63 6.09 -5.01
C LEU A 4 -13.86 5.96 -6.33
N THR A 5 -12.90 6.86 -6.53
CA THR A 5 -12.08 6.85 -7.75
C THR A 5 -11.14 5.64 -7.73
N THR A 6 -10.81 5.10 -8.90
CA THR A 6 -9.83 4.02 -9.05
C THR A 6 -8.51 4.28 -8.30
N PRO A 7 -7.88 5.47 -8.39
CA PRO A 7 -6.66 5.74 -7.61
C PRO A 7 -6.85 5.67 -6.09
N MET A 8 -8.01 6.09 -5.57
CA MET A 8 -8.32 5.97 -4.14
C MET A 8 -8.45 4.51 -3.72
N ILE A 9 -9.13 3.68 -4.54
CA ILE A 9 -9.28 2.25 -4.29
C ILE A 9 -7.91 1.56 -4.27
N VAL A 10 -7.06 1.85 -5.25
CA VAL A 10 -5.72 1.25 -5.35
C VAL A 10 -4.85 1.64 -4.15
N SER A 11 -4.87 2.92 -3.77
CA SER A 11 -4.12 3.40 -2.60
C SER A 11 -4.61 2.75 -1.30
N GLY A 12 -5.93 2.62 -1.14
CA GLY A 12 -6.54 1.92 -0.01
C GLY A 12 -6.18 0.43 0.03
N ALA A 13 -6.16 -0.24 -1.12
CA ALA A 13 -5.74 -1.64 -1.21
C ALA A 13 -4.27 -1.84 -0.80
N ILE A 14 -3.37 -0.98 -1.29
CA ILE A 14 -1.94 -1.00 -0.91
C ILE A 14 -1.80 -0.80 0.61
N LEU A 15 -2.55 0.13 1.19
CA LEU A 15 -2.55 0.39 2.63
C LEU A 15 -3.01 -0.85 3.43
N ILE A 16 -4.13 -1.47 3.04
CA ILE A 16 -4.67 -2.66 3.70
C ILE A 16 -3.65 -3.80 3.64
N LEU A 17 -3.10 -4.10 2.46
CA LEU A 17 -2.12 -5.18 2.30
C LEU A 17 -0.84 -4.93 3.11
N THR A 18 -0.39 -3.67 3.17
CA THR A 18 0.79 -3.29 3.95
C THR A 18 0.56 -3.51 5.44
N PHE A 19 -0.58 -3.06 5.97
CA PHE A 19 -0.91 -3.27 7.38
C PHE A 19 -1.19 -4.72 7.73
N LEU A 20 -1.83 -5.48 6.84
CA LEU A 20 -1.97 -6.91 7.02
C LEU A 20 -0.60 -7.56 7.16
N GLY A 21 0.33 -7.33 6.22
CA GLY A 21 1.69 -7.87 6.31
C GLY A 21 2.47 -7.44 7.56
N ILE A 22 2.27 -6.21 8.03
CA ILE A 22 2.89 -5.73 9.28
C ILE A 22 2.32 -6.45 10.50
N PHE A 23 0.99 -6.61 10.59
CA PHE A 23 0.35 -7.23 11.75
C PHE A 23 0.43 -8.76 11.73
N THR A 24 0.54 -9.38 10.57
CA THR A 24 0.73 -10.83 10.42
C THR A 24 2.17 -11.28 10.54
N GLU A 25 3.10 -10.43 11.02
CA GLU A 25 4.52 -10.78 11.19
C GLU A 25 4.71 -12.15 11.85
N HIS A 26 3.89 -12.47 12.86
CA HIS A 26 4.00 -13.74 13.59
C HIS A 26 3.73 -14.98 12.74
N LEU A 27 3.02 -14.85 11.60
CA LEU A 27 2.70 -15.95 10.70
C LEU A 27 3.84 -16.26 9.71
N HIS A 28 4.60 -15.26 9.28
CA HIS A 28 5.62 -15.41 8.23
C HIS A 28 7.06 -15.09 8.67
N GLY A 29 7.27 -14.45 9.82
CA GLY A 29 8.60 -14.17 10.39
C GLY A 29 9.40 -13.04 9.72
N TYR A 30 8.90 -12.44 8.64
CA TYR A 30 9.52 -11.25 8.03
C TYR A 30 9.32 -9.98 8.84
N ASN A 31 10.41 -9.26 9.11
CA ASN A 31 10.42 -7.98 9.80
C ASN A 31 9.38 -6.97 9.26
N ARG A 32 8.57 -6.39 10.16
CA ARG A 32 7.60 -5.31 9.87
C ARG A 32 8.16 -4.19 8.99
N ALA A 33 9.41 -3.79 9.24
CA ALA A 33 10.07 -2.73 8.50
C ALA A 33 10.20 -3.04 7.00
N LYS A 34 10.43 -4.31 6.63
CA LYS A 34 10.54 -4.72 5.22
C LYS A 34 9.18 -4.64 4.52
N PHE A 35 8.11 -5.05 5.19
CA PHE A 35 6.75 -4.90 4.68
C PHE A 35 6.33 -3.44 4.53
N ALA A 36 6.68 -2.59 5.50
CA ALA A 36 6.44 -1.16 5.41
C ALA A 36 7.17 -0.52 4.22
N MET A 37 8.44 -0.88 4.00
CA MET A 37 9.21 -0.40 2.84
C MET A 37 8.62 -0.90 1.51
N ALA A 38 8.15 -2.16 1.45
CA ALA A 38 7.49 -2.69 0.26
C ALA A 38 6.18 -1.92 -0.05
N GLY A 39 5.37 -1.63 0.98
CA GLY A 39 4.18 -0.80 0.84
C GLY A 39 4.48 0.62 0.37
N ALA A 40 5.52 1.24 0.92
CA ALA A 40 6.00 2.55 0.49
C ALA A 40 6.53 2.54 -0.97
N GLY A 41 7.22 1.48 -1.39
CA GLY A 41 7.61 1.31 -2.79
C GLY A 41 6.40 1.17 -3.71
N ALA A 42 5.40 0.39 -3.30
CA ALA A 42 4.18 0.17 -4.07
C ALA A 42 3.38 1.47 -4.25
N ILE A 43 3.29 2.33 -3.23
CA ILE A 43 2.57 3.61 -3.36
C ILE A 43 3.29 4.59 -4.28
N ILE A 44 4.63 4.58 -4.30
CA ILE A 44 5.40 5.40 -5.25
C ILE A 44 5.09 4.97 -6.69
N ILE A 45 5.13 3.66 -6.98
CA ILE A 45 4.81 3.15 -8.33
C ILE A 45 3.37 3.48 -8.72
N ALA A 46 2.41 3.24 -7.82
CA ALA A 46 1.02 3.59 -8.06
C ALA A 46 0.87 5.11 -8.32
N GLY A 47 1.53 5.94 -7.54
CA GLY A 47 1.49 7.40 -7.73
C GLY A 47 2.09 7.87 -9.04
N GLN A 48 3.11 7.20 -9.58
CA GLN A 48 3.62 7.48 -10.93
C GLN A 48 2.59 7.10 -12.01
N ILE A 49 1.94 5.94 -11.89
CA ILE A 49 0.94 5.45 -12.87
C ILE A 49 -0.32 6.31 -12.88
N TYR A 50 -0.81 6.69 -11.70
CA TYR A 50 -2.05 7.46 -11.54
C TYR A 50 -1.82 8.98 -11.52
N GLY A 51 -0.59 9.46 -11.70
CA GLY A 51 -0.28 10.89 -11.80
C GLY A 51 -0.37 11.67 -10.49
N PHE A 52 -0.14 11.04 -9.33
CA PHE A 52 -0.17 11.71 -8.02
C PHE A 52 0.92 12.77 -7.84
N TYR A 53 1.99 12.69 -8.64
CA TYR A 53 3.17 13.54 -8.53
C TYR A 53 3.34 14.49 -9.73
N SER A 54 2.31 14.62 -10.56
CA SER A 54 2.33 15.45 -11.77
C SER A 54 1.40 16.65 -11.69
#